data_AF-A0A7K4MLQ0-F1
#
_entry.id   AF-A0A7K4MLQ0-F1
#
_cell.length_a   1.000
_cell.length_b   1.000
_cell.length_c   1.000
_cell.angle_alpha   90.00
_cell.angle_beta   90.00
_cell.angle_gamma   90.00
#
_symmetry.space_group_name_H-M   'P 1'
#
loop_
_entity.id
_entity.type
_entity.pdbx_description
1 polymer ?
#
loop_
_entity_poly.entity_id
_entity_poly.type
_entity_poly.pdbx_seq_one_letter_code
_entity_poly.pdbx_strand_id
1 'polypeptide(L)'
;MSVKNSKVILKDCHDPFSDCSTEEWFVKHMPYDRIVLQGKGYISTEGLSLLSENNKTVILLDTFGNQITICHGIRDSYTATKYRIAQYDTFRDKTKTDYLSRQITRGKLESQIKFLKSTNNSEIAQGIEKLSRKGISEAVSSRYYFDNYSKLIDDRFQFTKRNSIQIQKYNTTDVINGLLNYGIEEALIVNCMKLTYLDRINCIRI
;
A
#
# COMPACT_ATOMS: atom_id res chain seq x y z
N MET A 1 -3.71 19.74 11.36
CA MET A 1 -2.61 20.40 10.63
C MET A 1 -3.02 21.81 10.27
N SER A 2 -2.19 22.78 10.64
CA SER A 2 -2.39 24.21 10.38
C SER A 2 -1.11 24.85 9.86
N VAL A 3 -1.22 26.07 9.32
CA VAL A 3 -0.08 26.89 8.89
C VAL A 3 0.05 28.08 9.82
N LYS A 4 1.26 28.37 10.29
CA LYS A 4 1.57 29.57 11.09
C LYS A 4 2.96 30.06 10.72
N ASN A 5 3.11 31.35 10.44
CA ASN A 5 4.40 31.96 10.10
C ASN A 5 5.14 31.20 8.96
N SER A 6 4.40 30.80 7.92
CA SER A 6 4.91 30.01 6.79
C SER A 6 5.49 28.62 7.14
N LYS A 7 5.20 28.10 8.34
CA LYS A 7 5.51 26.74 8.75
C LYS A 7 4.24 25.90 8.78
N VAL A 8 4.38 24.63 8.38
CA VAL A 8 3.37 23.60 8.59
C VAL A 8 3.52 23.06 10.00
N ILE A 9 2.43 23.07 10.75
CA ILE A 9 2.34 22.48 12.08
C ILE A 9 1.64 21.13 11.95
N LEU A 10 2.39 20.07 12.19
CA LEU A 10 1.91 18.70 12.30
C LEU A 10 1.66 18.41 13.77
N LYS A 11 0.44 18.00 14.10
CA LYS A 11 0.09 17.55 15.45
C LYS A 11 -0.36 16.11 15.33
N ASP A 12 0.44 15.23 15.88
CA ASP A 12 0.17 13.80 15.91
C ASP A 12 -0.49 13.45 17.25
N CYS A 13 -1.70 12.93 17.17
CA CYS A 13 -2.48 12.47 18.33
C CYS A 13 -3.00 11.04 18.06
N HIS A 14 -2.31 10.24 17.24
CA HIS A 14 -2.80 8.93 16.85
C HIS A 14 -2.86 7.94 18.03
N ASP A 15 -1.93 8.05 18.98
CA ASP A 15 -1.91 7.25 20.20
C ASP A 15 -2.80 7.90 21.28
N PRO A 16 -3.92 7.27 21.67
CA PRO A 16 -4.81 7.83 22.68
C PRO A 16 -4.23 7.78 24.10
N PHE A 17 -3.13 7.05 24.31
CA PHE A 17 -2.49 6.89 25.62
C PHE A 17 -1.27 7.79 25.81
N SER A 18 -0.82 8.47 24.75
CA SER A 18 0.34 9.37 24.78
C SER A 18 -0.08 10.82 24.57
N ASP A 19 0.75 11.74 25.07
CA ASP A 19 0.59 13.15 24.75
C ASP A 19 0.81 13.39 23.25
N CYS A 20 0.03 14.30 22.67
CA CYS A 20 0.18 14.62 21.26
C CYS A 20 1.56 15.23 20.99
N SER A 21 2.31 14.64 20.06
CA SER A 21 3.55 15.23 19.58
C SER A 21 3.23 16.35 18.57
N THR A 22 4.00 17.43 18.62
CA THR A 22 3.82 18.56 17.71
C THR A 22 5.15 18.88 17.03
N GLU A 23 5.15 18.90 15.71
CA GLU A 23 6.29 19.25 14.89
C GLU A 23 5.98 20.48 14.04
N GLU A 24 6.99 21.34 13.84
CA GLU A 24 6.89 22.51 13.00
C GLU A 24 7.98 22.51 11.93
N TRP A 25 7.58 22.57 10.67
CA TRP A 25 8.50 22.52 9.55
C TRP A 25 8.24 23.64 8.54
N PHE A 26 9.31 24.24 8.04
CA PHE A 26 9.23 24.87 6.71
C PHE A 26 9.10 23.76 5.68
N VAL A 27 8.17 23.90 4.74
CA VAL A 27 7.77 22.79 3.85
C VAL A 27 8.94 22.24 3.03
N LYS A 28 9.87 23.13 2.63
CA LYS A 28 11.10 22.76 1.90
C LYS A 28 12.09 21.92 2.71
N HIS A 29 12.03 22.01 4.03
CA HIS A 29 12.90 21.28 4.97
C HIS A 29 12.18 20.13 5.68
N MET A 30 10.89 19.93 5.39
CA MET A 30 10.11 18.85 5.98
C MET A 30 10.65 17.50 5.46
N PRO A 31 10.96 16.55 6.34
CA PRO A 31 11.60 15.29 5.94
C PRO A 31 10.63 14.33 5.24
N TYR A 32 9.32 14.59 5.31
CA TYR A 32 8.26 13.73 4.79
C TYR A 32 7.82 14.17 3.39
N ASP A 33 7.59 13.21 2.50
CA ASP A 33 7.02 13.43 1.17
C ASP A 33 5.52 13.13 1.14
N ARG A 34 5.06 12.34 2.11
CA ARG A 34 3.66 11.92 2.25
C ARG A 34 3.21 12.05 3.70
N ILE A 35 1.97 12.50 3.84
CA ILE A 35 1.29 12.68 5.12
C ILE A 35 0.02 11.85 5.06
N VAL A 36 -0.08 10.84 5.92
CA VAL A 36 -1.27 10.02 6.08
C VAL A 36 -2.11 10.61 7.20
N LEU A 37 -3.33 11.03 6.88
CA LEU A 37 -4.35 11.47 7.83
C LEU A 37 -5.27 10.29 8.12
N GLN A 38 -5.42 9.94 9.40
CA GLN A 38 -6.40 8.94 9.79
C GLN A 38 -7.14 9.32 11.08
N GLY A 39 -8.46 9.18 11.04
CA GLY A 39 -9.33 9.51 12.17
C GLY A 39 -9.97 10.90 12.01
N LYS A 40 -10.15 11.62 13.13
CA LYS A 40 -10.95 12.86 13.19
C LYS A 40 -10.11 14.14 13.03
N GLY A 41 -8.90 14.04 12.48
CA GLY A 41 -8.02 15.18 12.27
C GLY A 41 -8.56 16.16 11.22
N TYR A 42 -8.08 17.40 11.27
CA TYR A 42 -8.40 18.43 10.27
C TYR A 42 -7.13 18.92 9.56
N ILE A 43 -7.30 19.36 8.31
CA ILE A 43 -6.28 20.03 7.51
C ILE A 43 -6.86 21.36 7.00
N SER A 44 -6.17 22.46 7.25
CA SER A 44 -6.54 23.77 6.67
C SER A 44 -6.33 23.76 5.15
N THR A 45 -7.18 24.48 4.41
CA THR A 45 -7.04 24.66 2.95
C THR A 45 -5.69 25.29 2.57
N GLU A 46 -5.21 26.25 3.37
CA GLU A 46 -3.87 26.86 3.21
C GLU A 46 -2.77 25.81 3.32
N GLY A 47 -2.82 24.95 4.34
CA GLY A 47 -1.89 23.84 4.50
C GLY A 47 -1.94 22.84 3.34
N LEU A 48 -3.13 22.56 2.79
CA LEU A 48 -3.28 21.71 1.62
C LEU A 48 -2.63 22.33 0.37
N SER A 49 -2.85 23.63 0.13
CA SER A 49 -2.24 24.36 -0.99
C SER A 49 -0.71 24.33 -0.88
N LEU A 50 -0.20 24.66 0.30
CA LEU A 50 1.22 24.74 0.57
C LEU A 50 1.93 23.38 0.38
N LEU A 51 1.30 22.29 0.81
CA LEU A 51 1.82 20.94 0.55
C LEU A 51 1.79 20.59 -0.94
N SER A 52 0.67 20.89 -1.62
CA SER A 52 0.49 20.62 -3.04
C SER A 52 1.53 21.33 -3.91
N GLU A 53 1.80 22.60 -3.65
CA GLU A 53 2.82 23.42 -4.35
C GLU A 53 4.24 22.89 -4.16
N ASN A 54 4.50 22.18 -3.06
CA ASN A 54 5.80 21.60 -2.75
C ASN A 54 5.85 20.08 -3.02
N ASN A 55 4.92 19.55 -3.83
CA ASN A 55 4.83 18.14 -4.21
C ASN A 55 4.74 17.17 -3.02
N LYS A 56 4.15 17.61 -1.90
CA LYS A 56 3.90 16.78 -0.73
C LYS A 56 2.49 16.20 -0.83
N THR A 57 2.37 14.89 -0.66
CA THR A 57 1.10 14.17 -0.85
C THR A 57 0.35 14.04 0.48
N VAL A 58 -0.94 14.31 0.48
CA VAL A 58 -1.82 14.04 1.62
C VAL A 58 -2.73 12.87 1.28
N ILE A 59 -2.83 11.89 2.17
CA ILE A 59 -3.61 10.66 1.97
C ILE A 59 -4.56 10.51 3.14
N LEU A 60 -5.85 10.46 2.87
CA LEU A 60 -6.88 10.30 3.89
C LEU A 60 -7.35 8.85 3.93
N LEU A 61 -7.28 8.23 5.11
CA LEU A 61 -7.73 6.85 5.35
C LEU A 61 -8.93 6.81 6.30
N ASP A 62 -9.78 5.80 6.13
CA ASP A 62 -10.80 5.46 7.11
C ASP A 62 -10.20 4.74 8.33
N THR A 63 -11.02 4.40 9.32
CA THR A 63 -10.57 3.67 10.52
C THR A 63 -10.09 2.25 10.24
N PHE A 64 -10.43 1.69 9.08
CA PHE A 64 -10.05 0.35 8.63
C PHE A 64 -8.80 0.36 7.73
N GLY A 65 -8.22 1.55 7.47
CA GLY A 65 -7.06 1.74 6.61
C GLY A 65 -7.39 1.85 5.12
N ASN A 66 -8.67 1.82 4.74
CA ASN A 66 -9.06 2.00 3.35
C ASN A 66 -8.85 3.45 2.94
N GLN A 67 -8.36 3.64 1.72
CA GLN A 67 -8.17 4.96 1.15
C GLN A 67 -9.51 5.66 0.87
N ILE A 68 -9.72 6.82 1.48
CA ILE A 68 -10.86 7.72 1.19
C ILE A 68 -10.50 8.63 0.02
N THR A 69 -9.38 9.35 0.12
CA THR A 69 -8.93 10.28 -0.93
C THR A 69 -7.42 10.52 -0.87
N ILE A 70 -6.87 11.03 -1.97
CA ILE A 70 -5.49 11.48 -2.09
C ILE A 70 -5.50 12.88 -2.66
N CYS A 71 -4.76 13.78 -2.02
CA CYS A 71 -4.44 15.09 -2.56
C CYS A 71 -2.95 15.10 -2.92
N HIS A 72 -2.66 15.18 -4.21
CA HIS A 72 -1.30 15.26 -4.73
C HIS A 72 -1.16 16.53 -5.59
N GLY A 73 0.04 17.07 -5.65
CA GLY A 73 0.37 18.17 -6.56
C GLY A 73 0.09 17.80 -8.02
N ILE A 74 -0.28 18.81 -8.83
CA ILE A 74 -0.53 18.58 -10.25
C ILE A 74 0.80 18.24 -10.92
N ARG A 75 0.82 17.10 -11.63
CA ARG A 75 1.98 16.67 -12.42
C ARG A 75 1.82 17.16 -13.85
N ASP A 76 2.51 18.24 -14.18
CA ASP A 76 2.53 18.87 -15.50
C ASP A 76 3.86 18.64 -16.26
N SER A 77 4.67 17.66 -15.85
CA SER A 77 5.91 17.37 -16.56
C SER A 77 5.69 16.72 -17.93
N TYR A 78 6.41 17.20 -18.94
CA TYR A 78 6.44 16.63 -20.29
C TYR A 78 6.81 15.14 -20.30
N THR A 79 7.75 14.73 -19.44
CA THR A 79 8.16 13.33 -19.30
C THR A 79 7.03 12.44 -18.79
N ALA A 80 6.29 12.88 -17.75
CA ALA A 80 5.14 12.11 -17.25
C ALA A 80 4.05 11.97 -18.30
N THR A 81 3.78 13.02 -19.09
CA THR A 81 2.82 12.96 -20.19
C THR A 81 3.23 11.93 -21.25
N LYS A 82 4.51 11.88 -21.64
CA LYS A 82 5.03 10.85 -22.56
C LYS A 82 4.84 9.43 -22.02
N TYR A 83 5.13 9.20 -20.74
CA TYR A 83 4.93 7.89 -20.13
C TYR A 83 3.46 7.47 -20.09
N ARG A 84 2.53 8.40 -19.81
CA ARG A 84 1.09 8.11 -19.86
C ARG A 84 0.63 7.74 -21.27
N ILE A 85 1.09 8.46 -22.30
CA ILE A 85 0.78 8.13 -23.70
C ILE A 85 1.31 6.73 -24.04
N ALA A 86 2.57 6.44 -23.72
CA ALA A 86 3.16 5.12 -23.95
C ALA A 86 2.44 3.99 -23.19
N GLN A 87 1.97 4.28 -21.97
CA GLN A 87 1.13 3.36 -21.21
C GLN A 87 -0.17 3.05 -21.97
N TYR A 88 -0.88 4.07 -22.46
CA TYR A 88 -2.09 3.87 -23.26
C TYR A 88 -1.84 3.09 -24.54
N ASP A 89 -0.76 3.40 -25.26
CA ASP A 89 -0.37 2.67 -26.48
C ASP A 89 -0.05 1.20 -26.18
N THR A 90 0.54 0.93 -25.01
CA THR A 90 0.81 -0.43 -24.55
C THR A 90 -0.48 -1.18 -24.21
N PHE A 91 -1.45 -0.52 -23.55
CA PHE A 91 -2.75 -1.12 -23.23
C PHE A 91 -3.62 -1.39 -24.46
N ARG A 92 -3.42 -0.65 -25.56
CA ARG A 92 -4.07 -0.91 -26.84
C ARG A 92 -3.55 -2.19 -27.52
N ASP A 93 -2.33 -2.62 -27.20
CA ASP A 93 -1.72 -3.84 -27.73
C ASP A 93 -1.91 -5.01 -26.76
N LYS A 94 -2.74 -5.97 -27.17
CA LYS A 94 -3.06 -7.15 -26.37
C LYS A 94 -1.81 -7.99 -26.06
N THR A 95 -0.87 -8.09 -27.00
CA THR A 95 0.34 -8.92 -26.82
C THR A 95 1.25 -8.36 -25.73
N LYS A 96 1.41 -7.03 -25.69
CA LYS A 96 2.16 -6.33 -24.64
C LYS A 96 1.45 -6.39 -23.30
N THR A 97 0.13 -6.22 -23.30
CA THR A 97 -0.69 -6.34 -22.08
C THR A 97 -0.59 -7.74 -21.47
N ASP A 98 -0.64 -8.79 -22.30
CA ASP A 98 -0.50 -10.18 -21.85
C ASP A 98 0.92 -10.50 -21.39
N TYR A 99 1.93 -9.91 -22.03
CA TYR A 99 3.31 -9.97 -21.55
C TYR A 99 3.44 -9.35 -20.15
N LEU A 100 2.97 -8.12 -19.94
CA LEU A 100 3.05 -7.44 -18.65
C LEU A 100 2.26 -8.18 -17.56
N SER A 101 1.07 -8.67 -17.88
CA SER A 101 0.24 -9.46 -16.95
C SER A 101 0.96 -10.73 -16.48
N ARG A 102 1.68 -11.41 -17.39
CA ARG A 102 2.52 -12.56 -17.05
C ARG A 102 3.69 -12.17 -16.14
N GLN A 103 4.35 -11.02 -16.39
CA GLN A 103 5.43 -10.54 -15.53
C GLN A 103 4.94 -10.23 -14.11
N ILE A 104 3.79 -9.57 -13.97
CA ILE A 104 3.19 -9.26 -12.66
C ILE A 104 2.86 -10.55 -11.90
N THR A 105 2.20 -11.50 -12.56
CA THR A 105 1.83 -12.79 -11.95
C THR A 105 3.07 -13.58 -11.53
N ARG A 106 4.10 -13.58 -12.39
CA ARG A 106 5.38 -14.23 -12.10
C ARG A 106 6.08 -13.60 -10.89
N GLY A 107 6.17 -12.27 -10.84
CA GLY A 107 6.79 -11.55 -9.72
C GLY A 107 6.06 -11.78 -8.39
N LYS A 108 4.71 -11.82 -8.43
CA LYS A 108 3.89 -12.19 -7.27
C LYS A 108 4.23 -13.59 -6.76
N LEU A 109 4.26 -14.58 -7.67
CA LEU A 109 4.55 -15.97 -7.33
C LEU A 109 5.97 -16.14 -6.77
N GLU A 110 6.96 -15.52 -7.40
CA GLU A 110 8.36 -15.57 -6.95
C GLU A 110 8.49 -14.95 -5.54
N SER A 111 7.79 -13.84 -5.26
CA SER A 111 7.79 -13.20 -3.95
C SER A 111 7.16 -14.10 -2.88
N GLN A 112 6.03 -14.72 -3.20
CA GLN A 112 5.34 -15.69 -2.32
C GLN A 112 6.22 -16.90 -1.99
N ILE A 113 6.88 -17.48 -2.99
CA ILE A 113 7.81 -18.60 -2.82
C ILE A 113 9.00 -18.18 -1.95
N LYS A 114 9.58 -17.00 -2.21
CA LYS A 114 10.71 -16.48 -1.44
C LYS A 114 10.34 -16.26 0.03
N PHE A 115 9.17 -15.69 0.28
CA PHE A 115 8.65 -15.53 1.64
C PHE A 115 8.51 -16.88 2.35
N LEU A 116 7.80 -17.85 1.75
CA LEU A 116 7.63 -19.17 2.36
C LEU A 116 8.96 -19.90 2.59
N LYS A 117 9.92 -19.79 1.67
CA LYS A 117 11.28 -20.34 1.88
C LYS A 117 12.01 -19.69 3.04
N SER A 118 11.80 -18.39 3.27
CA SER A 118 12.49 -17.63 4.32
C SER A 118 12.07 -18.02 5.73
N THR A 119 10.92 -18.70 5.91
CA THR A 119 10.45 -19.12 7.24
C THR A 119 11.12 -20.40 7.74
N ASN A 120 11.87 -21.11 6.88
CA ASN A 120 12.58 -22.36 7.20
C ASN A 120 11.69 -23.45 7.86
N ASN A 121 10.37 -23.40 7.65
CA ASN A 121 9.44 -24.37 8.22
C ASN A 121 9.33 -25.61 7.31
N SER A 122 9.60 -26.81 7.84
CA SER A 122 9.56 -28.07 7.09
C SER A 122 8.16 -28.49 6.64
N GLU A 123 7.11 -28.10 7.37
CA GLU A 123 5.72 -28.50 7.09
C GLU A 123 5.13 -27.90 5.81
N ILE A 124 5.75 -26.82 5.32
CA ILE A 124 5.35 -26.10 4.10
C ILE A 124 6.22 -26.46 2.89
N ALA A 125 7.25 -27.31 3.05
CA ALA A 125 8.18 -27.66 1.97
C ALA A 125 7.47 -28.23 0.74
N GLN A 126 6.52 -29.14 0.94
CA GLN A 126 5.69 -29.70 -0.15
C GLN A 126 4.82 -28.63 -0.82
N GLY A 127 4.35 -27.64 -0.07
CA GLY A 127 3.58 -26.51 -0.60
C GLY A 127 4.41 -25.62 -1.52
N ILE A 128 5.66 -25.35 -1.13
CA ILE A 128 6.64 -24.60 -1.92
C ILE A 128 6.94 -25.31 -3.24
N GLU A 129 7.06 -26.64 -3.22
CA GLU A 129 7.28 -27.43 -4.45
C GLU A 129 6.08 -27.32 -5.41
N LYS A 130 4.85 -27.42 -4.89
CA LYS A 130 3.63 -27.24 -5.70
C LYS A 130 3.54 -25.84 -6.31
N LEU A 131 3.91 -24.80 -5.56
CA LEU A 131 3.96 -23.41 -6.04
C LEU A 131 5.03 -23.19 -7.11
N SER A 132 6.12 -23.96 -7.07
CA SER A 132 7.24 -23.83 -8.01
C SER A 132 6.98 -24.47 -9.39
N ARG A 133 5.81 -25.10 -9.59
CA ARG A 133 5.43 -25.72 -10.86
C ARG A 133 5.17 -24.67 -11.95
N LYS A 134 5.70 -24.92 -13.15
CA LYS A 134 5.49 -24.04 -14.32
C LYS A 134 4.02 -24.06 -14.75
N GLY A 135 3.50 -22.92 -15.17
CA GLY A 135 2.17 -22.79 -15.77
C GLY A 135 1.01 -22.78 -14.79
N ILE A 136 1.26 -22.66 -13.49
CA ILE A 136 0.20 -22.50 -12.48
C ILE A 136 -0.52 -21.17 -12.66
N SER A 137 -1.85 -21.18 -12.58
CA SER A 137 -2.65 -19.95 -12.66
C SER A 137 -2.57 -19.16 -11.35
N GLU A 138 -2.80 -17.85 -11.43
CA GLU A 138 -2.78 -16.94 -10.27
C GLU A 138 -3.73 -17.43 -9.16
N ALA A 139 -4.97 -17.78 -9.52
CA ALA A 139 -5.97 -18.23 -8.54
C ALA A 139 -5.55 -19.52 -7.81
N VAL A 140 -4.96 -20.48 -8.51
CA VAL A 140 -4.51 -21.75 -7.91
C VAL A 140 -3.26 -21.51 -7.06
N SER A 141 -2.32 -20.71 -7.54
CA SER A 141 -1.12 -20.36 -6.77
C SER A 141 -1.45 -19.59 -5.49
N SER A 142 -2.40 -18.65 -5.54
CA SER A 142 -2.87 -17.92 -4.37
C SER A 142 -3.50 -18.84 -3.33
N ARG A 143 -4.28 -19.86 -3.74
CA ARG A 143 -4.83 -20.86 -2.81
C ARG A 143 -3.71 -21.64 -2.12
N TYR A 144 -2.80 -22.25 -2.88
CA TYR A 144 -1.68 -22.98 -2.29
C TYR A 144 -0.80 -22.12 -1.39
N TYR A 145 -0.60 -20.85 -1.74
CA TYR A 145 0.12 -19.92 -0.88
C TYR A 145 -0.59 -19.75 0.46
N PHE A 146 -1.88 -19.40 0.46
CA PHE A 146 -2.59 -19.15 1.72
C PHE A 146 -2.84 -20.41 2.56
N ASP A 147 -2.98 -21.58 1.93
CA ASP A 147 -3.08 -22.87 2.62
C ASP A 147 -1.78 -23.24 3.37
N ASN A 148 -0.62 -22.76 2.89
CA ASN A 148 0.66 -22.95 3.59
C ASN A 148 0.96 -21.79 4.54
N TYR A 149 0.51 -20.59 4.21
CA TYR A 149 0.60 -19.42 5.08
C TYR A 149 -0.17 -19.64 6.38
N SER A 150 -1.35 -20.27 6.34
CA SER A 150 -2.16 -20.51 7.55
C SER A 150 -1.46 -21.40 8.57
N LYS A 151 -0.66 -22.38 8.13
CA LYS A 151 0.16 -23.23 9.01
C LYS A 151 1.24 -22.46 9.78
N LEU A 152 1.59 -21.25 9.34
CA LEU A 152 2.55 -20.39 10.02
C LEU A 152 1.89 -19.54 11.10
N ILE A 153 0.56 -19.54 11.17
CA ILE A 153 -0.22 -18.75 12.10
C ILE A 153 -0.70 -19.66 13.23
N ASP A 154 -0.57 -19.18 14.46
CA ASP A 154 -1.08 -19.87 15.64
C ASP A 154 -2.61 -20.03 15.58
N ASP A 155 -3.09 -21.24 15.88
CA ASP A 155 -4.51 -21.62 15.85
C ASP A 155 -5.41 -20.68 16.66
N ARG A 156 -4.88 -20.01 17.70
CA ARG A 156 -5.61 -19.01 18.50
C ARG A 156 -6.20 -17.87 17.67
N PHE A 157 -5.60 -17.58 16.51
CA PHE A 157 -6.06 -16.53 15.60
C PHE A 157 -7.09 -17.03 14.58
N GLN A 158 -7.37 -18.35 14.54
CA GLN A 158 -8.40 -18.98 13.72
C GLN A 158 -8.30 -18.65 12.22
N PHE A 159 -7.10 -18.34 11.74
CA PHE A 159 -6.86 -18.01 10.34
C PHE A 159 -6.81 -19.29 9.50
N THR A 160 -7.86 -19.54 8.73
CA THR A 160 -7.96 -20.72 7.87
C THR A 160 -7.54 -20.43 6.44
N LYS A 161 -8.00 -19.30 5.88
CA LYS A 161 -7.74 -18.91 4.49
C LYS A 161 -7.94 -17.41 4.29
N ARG A 162 -7.45 -16.92 3.16
CA ARG A 162 -7.77 -15.58 2.68
C ARG A 162 -9.21 -15.51 2.18
N ASN A 163 -10.00 -14.61 2.75
CA ASN A 163 -11.34 -14.35 2.23
C ASN A 163 -11.25 -13.61 0.88
N SER A 164 -12.12 -13.97 -0.07
CA SER A 164 -12.23 -13.24 -1.34
C SER A 164 -12.60 -11.79 -1.05
N ILE A 165 -11.85 -10.85 -1.64
CA ILE A 165 -12.12 -9.40 -1.57
C ILE A 165 -13.56 -9.08 -2.05
N GLN A 166 -14.18 -9.96 -2.84
CA GLN A 166 -15.54 -9.80 -3.36
C GLN A 166 -16.64 -10.30 -2.42
N ILE A 167 -16.36 -11.21 -1.49
CA ILE A 167 -17.37 -11.79 -0.61
C ILE A 167 -17.36 -10.98 0.70
N GLN A 168 -18.11 -9.89 0.67
CA GLN A 168 -18.38 -8.95 1.77
C GLN A 168 -17.16 -8.13 2.21
N LYS A 169 -17.01 -6.96 1.59
CA LYS A 169 -16.04 -5.90 1.88
C LYS A 169 -15.94 -5.42 3.34
N TYR A 170 -16.76 -5.91 4.27
CA TYR A 170 -17.01 -5.20 5.52
C TYR A 170 -16.67 -5.95 6.80
N ASN A 171 -16.59 -7.29 6.80
CA ASN A 171 -16.33 -8.02 8.04
C ASN A 171 -15.18 -9.01 7.87
N THR A 172 -14.04 -8.65 8.44
CA THR A 172 -12.95 -9.61 8.64
C THR A 172 -13.41 -10.62 9.67
N THR A 173 -13.37 -11.90 9.31
CA THR A 173 -13.81 -13.00 10.20
C THR A 173 -12.77 -13.30 11.28
N ASP A 174 -11.54 -12.85 11.06
CA ASP A 174 -10.39 -13.10 11.91
C ASP A 174 -9.40 -11.92 11.82
N VAL A 175 -8.59 -11.77 12.86
CA VAL A 175 -7.64 -10.65 13.02
C VAL A 175 -6.60 -10.64 11.91
N ILE A 176 -6.17 -11.79 11.40
CA ILE A 176 -5.14 -11.89 10.37
C ILE A 176 -5.65 -11.37 9.04
N ASN A 177 -6.88 -11.71 8.64
CA ASN A 177 -7.51 -11.13 7.46
C ASN A 177 -7.70 -9.60 7.60
N GLY A 178 -7.96 -9.10 8.82
CA GLY A 178 -7.96 -7.67 9.12
C GLY A 178 -6.62 -7.00 8.89
N LEU A 179 -5.55 -7.58 9.44
CA LEU A 179 -4.19 -7.09 9.25
C LEU A 179 -3.74 -7.15 7.79
N LEU A 180 -4.09 -8.22 7.07
CA LEU A 180 -3.78 -8.36 5.64
C LEU A 180 -4.53 -7.33 4.79
N ASN A 181 -5.80 -7.02 5.11
CA ASN A 181 -6.54 -5.96 4.44
C ASN A 181 -5.84 -4.61 4.64
N TYR A 182 -5.57 -4.27 5.90
CA TYR A 182 -4.93 -3.03 6.28
C TYR A 182 -3.55 -2.87 5.62
N GLY A 183 -2.72 -3.91 5.71
CA GLY A 183 -1.37 -3.91 5.15
C GLY A 183 -1.33 -3.87 3.62
N ILE A 184 -2.33 -4.44 2.92
CA ILE A 184 -2.44 -4.30 1.45
C ILE A 184 -2.73 -2.86 1.08
N GLU A 185 -3.69 -2.22 1.77
CA GLU A 185 -4.00 -0.80 1.53
C GLU A 185 -2.77 0.07 1.82
N GLU A 186 -2.13 -0.11 2.98
CA GLU A 186 -0.91 0.62 3.33
C GLU A 186 0.22 0.39 2.32
N ALA A 187 0.45 -0.84 1.88
CA ALA A 187 1.44 -1.15 0.84
C ALA A 187 1.08 -0.53 -0.51
N LEU A 188 -0.20 -0.45 -0.87
CA LEU A 188 -0.66 0.20 -2.09
C LEU A 188 -0.40 1.72 -2.03
N ILE A 189 -0.75 2.31 -0.89
CA ILE A 189 -0.57 3.73 -0.55
C ILE A 189 0.90 4.12 -0.56
N VAL A 190 1.77 3.31 0.05
CA VAL A 190 3.19 3.61 0.17
C VAL A 190 3.93 3.20 -1.09
N ASN A 191 3.84 1.93 -1.53
CA ASN A 191 4.74 1.37 -2.54
C ASN A 191 4.20 1.41 -3.98
N CYS A 192 2.91 1.18 -4.21
CA CYS A 192 2.39 1.18 -5.59
C CYS A 192 2.30 2.60 -6.15
N MET A 193 1.93 3.57 -5.32
CA MET A 193 2.03 4.99 -5.67
C MET A 193 3.47 5.42 -5.88
N LYS A 194 4.46 4.86 -5.16
CA LYS A 194 5.90 5.12 -5.41
C LYS A 194 6.30 4.89 -6.86
N LEU A 195 5.82 3.80 -7.45
CA LEU A 195 6.23 3.35 -8.78
C LEU A 195 5.50 4.10 -9.91
N THR A 196 4.27 4.56 -9.67
CA THR A 196 3.57 5.47 -10.59
C THR A 196 4.11 6.89 -10.53
N TYR A 197 4.69 7.26 -9.39
CA TYR A 197 5.08 8.64 -9.09
C TYR A 197 6.61 8.88 -9.04
N LEU A 198 7.45 7.85 -9.13
CA LEU A 198 8.92 7.92 -9.25
C LEU A 198 9.67 8.69 -8.14
N ASP A 199 9.16 8.70 -6.91
CA ASP A 199 9.72 9.49 -5.80
C ASP A 199 10.37 8.62 -4.69
N ARG A 200 11.37 9.18 -3.98
CA ARG A 200 11.80 8.66 -2.66
C ARG A 200 10.65 8.86 -1.67
N ILE A 201 10.53 8.01 -0.66
CA ILE A 201 9.41 8.08 0.30
C ILE A 201 9.95 8.11 1.71
N ASN A 202 9.74 9.24 2.37
CA ASN A 202 9.55 9.32 3.80
C ASN A 202 8.08 9.65 4.06
N CYS A 203 7.42 8.89 4.94
CA CYS A 203 6.01 9.08 5.26
C CYS A 203 5.86 9.36 6.75
N ILE A 204 4.92 10.25 7.10
CA ILE A 204 4.43 10.39 8.47
C ILE A 204 2.93 10.08 8.49
N ARG A 205 2.47 9.50 9.60
CA ARG A 205 1.06 9.29 9.90
C ARG A 205 0.68 10.17 11.08
N ILE A 206 -0.43 10.88 10.93
CA ILE A 206 -0.95 11.85 11.89
C ILE A 206 -2.47 11.74 12.02
#